data_AF-A0A2D8TEI1-F1
#
_entry.id   AF-A0A2D8TEI1-F1
#
_cell.length_a   1.000
_cell.length_b   1.000
_cell.length_c   1.000
_cell.angle_alpha   90.00
_cell.angle_beta   90.00
_cell.angle_gamma   90.00
#
_symmetry.space_group_name_H-M   'P 1'
#
loop_
_entity.id
_entity.type
_entity.pdbx_description
1 polymer ?
#
loop_
_entity_poly.entity_id
_entity_poly.type
_entity_poly.pdbx_seq_one_letter_code
_entity_poly.pdbx_strand_id
1 'polypeptide(L)' 'MTMQGSEFRAARKRLGWTQARMAAELDMSPTFIGLMERGERPIERRTALAVRALEIDPGSHLGEP' A
#
# COMPACT_ATOMS: atom_id res chain seq x y z
N MET A 1 -4.31 13.80 8.43
CA MET A 1 -2.89 13.60 8.05
C MET A 1 -2.83 12.71 6.82
N THR A 2 -2.14 13.17 5.78
CA THR A 2 -1.82 12.38 4.58
C THR A 2 -0.71 11.40 4.90
N MET A 3 -0.78 10.17 4.36
CA MET A 3 0.31 9.21 4.46
C MET A 3 1.41 9.62 3.47
N GLN A 4 2.66 9.63 3.94
CA GLN A 4 3.84 9.93 3.11
C GLN A 4 4.42 8.66 2.49
N GLY A 5 5.19 8.81 1.40
CA GLY A 5 5.81 7.67 0.70
C GLY A 5 6.69 6.78 1.58
N SER A 6 7.42 7.39 2.52
CA SER A 6 8.23 6.65 3.51
C SER A 6 7.38 5.82 4.48
N GLU A 7 6.23 6.35 4.92
CA GLU A 7 5.29 5.64 5.79
C GLU A 7 4.63 4.47 5.05
N PHE A 8 4.24 4.68 3.80
CA PHE A 8 3.68 3.65 2.92
C PHE A 8 4.68 2.51 2.68
N ARG A 9 5.94 2.86 2.39
CA ARG A 9 7.04 1.88 2.27
C ARG A 9 7.26 1.13 3.57
N ALA A 10 7.21 1.81 4.71
CA ALA A 10 7.39 1.19 6.01
C ALA A 10 6.26 0.19 6.33
N ALA A 11 5.00 0.54 6.02
CA ALA A 11 3.86 -0.37 6.17
C ALA A 11 4.04 -1.65 5.35
N ARG A 12 4.39 -1.53 4.07
CA ARG A 12 4.69 -2.69 3.23
C ARG A 12 5.79 -3.57 3.80
N LYS A 13 6.84 -2.96 4.35
CA LYS A 13 7.96 -3.68 4.95
C LYS A 13 7.56 -4.39 6.26
N ARG A 14 6.70 -3.78 7.09
CA ARG A 14 6.14 -4.43 8.29
C ARG A 14 5.30 -5.65 7.95
N LEU A 15 4.56 -5.59 6.83
CA LEU A 15 3.82 -6.74 6.29
C LEU A 15 4.72 -7.84 5.70
N GLY A 16 6.02 -7.58 5.51
CA GLY A 16 6.93 -8.52 4.84
C GLY A 16 6.69 -8.62 3.33
N TRP A 17 6.00 -7.66 2.73
CA TRP A 17 5.53 -7.76 1.34
C TRP A 17 6.50 -7.12 0.34
N THR A 18 6.51 -7.69 -0.88
CA THR A 18 7.12 -7.06 -2.05
C THR A 18 6.20 -5.96 -2.59
N GLN A 19 6.74 -5.04 -3.41
CA GLN A 19 5.90 -4.04 -4.08
C GLN A 19 4.85 -4.73 -4.96
N ALA A 20 5.19 -5.84 -5.62
CA ALA A 20 4.26 -6.61 -6.44
C ALA A 20 3.11 -7.21 -5.62
N ARG A 21 3.42 -7.78 -4.45
CA ARG A 21 2.38 -8.31 -3.56
C ARG A 21 1.44 -7.20 -3.08
N MET A 22 1.99 -6.08 -2.60
CA MET A 22 1.17 -4.94 -2.18
C MET A 22 0.32 -4.37 -3.32
N ALA A 23 0.84 -4.40 -4.54
CA ALA A 23 0.11 -3.96 -5.72
C ALA A 23 -1.11 -4.85 -5.97
N ALA A 24 -0.96 -6.17 -5.87
CA ALA A 24 -2.07 -7.12 -6.01
C ALA A 24 -3.16 -6.87 -4.94
N GLU A 25 -2.76 -6.71 -3.68
CA GLU A 25 -3.68 -6.49 -2.56
C GLU A 25 -4.45 -5.16 -2.64
N LEU A 26 -3.90 -4.18 -3.35
CA LEU A 26 -4.50 -2.85 -3.53
C LEU A 26 -5.15 -2.65 -4.90
N ASP A 27 -5.18 -3.68 -5.75
CA ASP A 27 -5.60 -3.60 -7.15
C ASP A 27 -4.91 -2.44 -7.91
N MET A 28 -3.58 -2.45 -7.87
CA MET A 28 -2.72 -1.43 -8.48
C MET A 28 -1.54 -2.08 -9.22
N SER A 29 -0.83 -1.29 -10.03
CA SER A 29 0.41 -1.76 -10.64
C SER A 29 1.61 -1.65 -9.68
N PRO A 30 2.60 -2.57 -9.75
CA PRO A 30 3.82 -2.48 -8.93
C PRO A 30 4.59 -1.17 -9.17
N THR A 31 4.57 -0.66 -10.39
CA THR A 31 5.16 0.65 -10.74
C THR A 31 4.49 1.78 -9.96
N PHE A 32 3.16 1.75 -9.82
CA PHE A 32 2.42 2.77 -9.09
C PHE A 32 2.71 2.75 -7.59
N ILE A 33 2.88 1.56 -6.99
CA ILE A 33 3.39 1.39 -5.61
C ILE A 33 4.77 2.06 -5.49
N GLY A 34 5.68 1.81 -6.43
CA GLY A 34 7.01 2.41 -6.43
C GLY A 34 7.00 3.94 -6.54
N LEU A 35 6.12 4.51 -7.38
CA LEU A 35 5.94 5.96 -7.50
C LEU A 35 5.44 6.58 -6.18
N MET A 36 4.48 5.94 -5.52
CA MET A 36 3.97 6.40 -4.21
C MET A 36 5.04 6.33 -3.12
N GLU A 37 5.83 5.26 -3.06
CA GLU A 37 6.91 5.12 -2.07
C GLU A 37 7.99 6.19 -2.19
N ARG A 38 8.29 6.63 -3.42
CA ARG A 38 9.26 7.71 -3.68
C ARG A 38 8.66 9.11 -3.54
N GLY A 39 7.36 9.22 -3.31
CA GLY A 39 6.65 10.50 -3.21
C GLY A 39 6.37 11.18 -4.56
N GLU A 40 6.57 10.47 -5.68
CA GLU A 40 6.31 10.98 -7.03
C GLU A 40 4.80 10.98 -7.37
N ARG A 41 4.03 10.13 -6.69
CA ARG A 41 2.56 10.12 -6.78
C ARG A 41 1.96 10.25 -5.38
N PRO A 42 0.89 11.06 -5.23
CA PRO A 42 0.24 11.22 -3.95
C PRO A 42 -0.44 9.91 -3.53
N ILE A 43 -0.40 9.62 -2.24
CA ILE A 43 -1.16 8.53 -1.64
C ILE A 43 -2.52 9.11 -1.25
N GLU A 44 -3.56 8.72 -1.99
CA GLU A 44 -4.93 9.14 -1.70
C GLU A 44 -5.40 8.60 -0.36
N ARG A 45 -6.36 9.31 0.27
CA ARG A 45 -6.92 8.91 1.57
C ARG A 45 -7.45 7.47 1.56
N ARG A 46 -8.09 7.03 0.46
CA ARG A 46 -8.60 5.66 0.32
C ARG A 46 -7.47 4.62 0.40
N THR A 47 -6.37 4.87 -0.28
CA THR A 47 -5.19 3.99 -0.30
C THR A 47 -4.53 3.95 1.08
N ALA A 48 -4.38 5.10 1.73
CA ALA A 48 -3.84 5.17 3.08
C ALA A 48 -4.69 4.39 4.11
N LEU A 49 -6.03 4.41 3.97
CA LEU A 49 -6.92 3.63 4.81
C LEU A 49 -6.83 2.13 4.52
N ALA A 50 -6.77 1.74 3.24
CA ALA A 50 -6.60 0.35 2.83
C ALA A 50 -5.31 -0.24 3.40
N VAL A 51 -4.19 0.48 3.32
CA VAL A 51 -2.92 0.03 3.92
C VAL A 51 -3.02 -0.16 5.43
N ARG A 52 -3.67 0.78 6.14
CA ARG A 52 -3.87 0.65 7.59
C ARG A 52 -4.74 -0.55 7.94
N ALA A 53 -5.74 -0.87 7.12
CA ALA A 53 -6.57 -2.06 7.30
C ALA A 53 -5.74 -3.35 7.13
N LEU A 54 -4.89 -3.41 6.09
CA LEU A 54 -4.00 -4.55 5.84
C LEU A 54 -2.98 -4.75 6.97
N GLU A 55 -2.53 -3.68 7.63
CA GLU A 55 -1.67 -3.79 8.83
C GLU A 55 -2.38 -4.39 10.05
N ILE A 56 -3.71 -4.30 10.12
CA ILE A 56 -4.52 -4.89 11.20
C ILE A 56 -4.86 -6.35 10.86
N ASP A 57 -5.25 -6.61 9.61
CA ASP A 57 -5.59 -7.93 9.11
C ASP A 57 -4.96 -8.18 7.73
N PRO A 58 -3.73 -8.73 7.68
CA PRO A 58 -3.03 -9.03 6.43
C PRO A 58 -3.70 -10.13 5.60
N GLY A 59 -4.66 -10.87 6.17
CA GLY A 59 -5.43 -11.90 5.48
C GLY A 59 -6.67 -11.33 4.77
N SER A 60 -7.05 -10.09 5.07
CA SER A 60 -8.16 -9.40 4.40
C SER A 60 -7.81 -9.16 2.92
N HIS A 61 -8.32 -10.01 2.04
CA HIS A 61 -8.21 -9.81 0.59
C HIS A 61 -9.13 -8.65 0.22
N LEU A 62 -8.55 -7.46 0.03
CA LEU A 62 -9.29 -6.28 -0.44
C LEU A 62 -9.53 -6.31 -1.97
N GLY A 63 -8.98 -7.31 -2.68
CA GLY A 63 -8.88 -7.36 -4.14
C GLY A 63 -9.45 -8.59 -4.84
N GLU A 64 -10.26 -9.43 -4.19
CA GLU A 64 -11.01 -10.53 -4.85
C GLU A 64 -12.50 -10.45 -4.46
N PRO A 65 -13.45 -10.79 -5.36
CA PRO A 65 -14.89 -10.73 -5.11
C PRO A 65 -15.41 -11.77 -4.10
#